data_AF-A0A349SR33-F1
#
_entry.id   AF-A0A349SR33-F1
#
_cell.length_a   1.000
_cell.length_b   1.000
_cell.length_c   1.000
_cell.angle_alpha   90.00
_cell.angle_beta   90.00
_cell.angle_gamma   90.00
#
_symmetry.space_group_name_H-M   'P 1'
#
loop_
_entity.id
_entity.type
_entity.pdbx_description
1 polymer ?
#
loop_
_entity_poly.entity_id
_entity_poly.type
_entity_poly.pdbx_seq_one_letter_code
_entity_poly.pdbx_strand_id
1 'polypeptide(L)'
;MTPDSSQRNVLPPLKRSVKFLLLCALLVQSAPVWSQGLPPLQLSAQKVSEGFITLSWNELGEPQPVTVQVSTDPQAQQLVRSLSLQGQSQVHLSGFDNGVYFARLLNRGDVPLTRATRFEVQHRALPDAMVLFAIGAGLFVFLMVTLLRFTRS
;
A
#
# COMPACT_ATOMS: atom_id res chain seq x y z
N MET A 1 21.01 -41.69 -75.51
CA MET A 1 19.71 -41.64 -74.83
C MET A 1 19.86 -40.77 -73.59
N THR A 2 18.89 -39.88 -73.35
CA THR A 2 18.74 -38.99 -72.16
C THR A 2 18.45 -39.80 -70.87
N PRO A 3 18.36 -39.22 -69.64
CA PRO A 3 18.24 -37.79 -69.24
C PRO A 3 19.36 -37.37 -68.23
N ASP A 4 19.31 -36.38 -67.32
CA ASP A 4 18.24 -35.48 -66.80
C ASP A 4 18.79 -34.11 -66.27
N SER A 5 17.98 -33.42 -65.46
CA SER A 5 18.15 -32.13 -64.77
C SER A 5 19.00 -32.18 -63.48
N SER A 6 19.45 -31.02 -62.98
CA SER A 6 18.92 -30.47 -61.70
C SER A 6 19.50 -29.10 -61.30
N GLN A 7 18.61 -28.32 -60.68
CA GLN A 7 18.79 -27.06 -59.96
C GLN A 7 20.07 -26.95 -59.10
N ARG A 8 20.80 -25.83 -59.21
CA ARG A 8 21.74 -25.37 -58.16
C ARG A 8 21.28 -24.07 -57.53
N ASN A 9 20.36 -24.21 -56.56
CA ASN A 9 19.95 -23.13 -55.67
C ASN A 9 21.11 -22.78 -54.71
N VAL A 10 21.54 -21.52 -54.68
CA VAL A 10 22.66 -21.07 -53.84
C VAL A 10 22.15 -20.60 -52.48
N LEU A 11 22.35 -21.40 -51.43
CA LEU A 11 22.14 -20.95 -50.04
C LEU A 11 23.44 -20.36 -49.44
N PRO A 12 23.38 -19.20 -48.77
CA PRO A 12 24.52 -18.63 -48.05
C PRO A 12 24.79 -19.34 -46.70
N PRO A 13 26.04 -19.29 -46.16
CA PRO A 13 26.46 -20.09 -45.01
C PRO A 13 25.95 -19.56 -43.65
N LEU A 14 24.77 -20.03 -43.23
CA LEU A 14 24.08 -19.74 -41.97
C LEU A 14 24.76 -20.35 -40.71
N LYS A 15 26.07 -20.18 -40.51
CA LYS A 15 26.81 -20.80 -39.37
C LYS A 15 27.69 -19.89 -38.51
N ARG A 16 27.98 -18.63 -38.91
CA ARG A 16 28.78 -17.71 -38.06
C ARG A 16 27.95 -16.81 -37.13
N SER A 17 26.78 -16.35 -37.55
CA SER A 17 26.00 -15.34 -36.82
C SER A 17 25.39 -15.83 -35.50
N VAL A 18 25.12 -17.14 -35.38
CA VAL A 18 24.48 -17.73 -34.18
C VAL A 18 25.36 -17.58 -32.94
N LYS A 19 26.69 -17.75 -33.07
CA LYS A 19 27.62 -17.61 -31.93
C LYS A 19 27.70 -16.18 -31.38
N PHE A 20 27.48 -15.17 -32.23
CA PHE A 20 27.52 -13.77 -31.82
C PHE A 20 26.23 -13.36 -31.10
N LEU A 21 25.07 -13.82 -31.58
CA LEU A 21 23.78 -13.63 -30.90
C LEU A 21 23.74 -14.28 -29.51
N LEU A 22 24.33 -15.47 -29.36
CA LEU A 22 24.42 -16.18 -28.07
C LEU A 22 25.29 -15.44 -27.03
N LEU A 23 26.31 -14.68 -27.47
CA LEU A 23 27.16 -13.91 -26.58
C LEU A 23 26.43 -12.69 -26.00
N CYS A 24 25.63 -12.00 -26.81
CA CYS A 24 24.82 -10.86 -26.37
C CYS A 24 23.72 -11.27 -25.37
N ALA A 25 23.14 -12.47 -25.53
CA ALA A 25 22.11 -12.97 -24.62
C ALA A 25 22.63 -13.25 -23.20
N LEU A 26 23.92 -13.55 -23.04
CA LEU A 26 24.49 -13.88 -21.72
C LEU A 26 24.80 -12.64 -20.86
N LEU A 27 25.05 -11.48 -21.49
CA LEU A 27 25.35 -10.20 -20.82
C LEU A 27 24.11 -9.47 -20.28
N VAL A 28 22.90 -9.95 -20.58
CA VAL A 28 21.62 -9.41 -20.06
C VAL A 28 21.19 -10.11 -18.75
N GLN A 29 22.06 -10.91 -18.14
CA GLN A 29 21.89 -11.36 -16.76
C GLN A 29 22.26 -10.23 -15.78
N SER A 30 21.37 -9.23 -15.66
CA SER A 30 21.42 -8.26 -14.58
C SER A 30 21.37 -9.01 -13.25
N ALA A 31 22.47 -8.98 -12.49
CA ALA A 31 22.51 -9.61 -11.18
C ALA A 31 21.33 -9.09 -10.32
N PRO A 32 20.57 -9.97 -9.65
CA PRO A 32 19.54 -9.52 -8.73
C PRO A 32 20.22 -8.76 -7.59
N VAL A 33 20.09 -7.43 -7.59
CA VAL A 33 20.53 -6.59 -6.48
C VAL A 33 19.56 -6.84 -5.33
N TRP A 34 19.90 -7.78 -4.46
CA TRP A 34 19.21 -8.02 -3.21
C TRP A 34 19.34 -6.77 -2.34
N SER A 35 18.30 -5.94 -2.35
CA SER A 35 18.23 -4.78 -1.47
C SER A 35 18.09 -5.25 -0.02
N GLN A 36 19.22 -5.29 0.70
CA GLN A 36 19.25 -5.43 2.16
C GLN A 36 18.77 -4.13 2.82
N GLY A 37 17.49 -3.80 2.62
CA GLY A 37 16.81 -2.73 3.31
C GLY A 37 16.13 -3.23 4.57
N LEU A 38 16.01 -2.34 5.57
CA LEU A 38 15.27 -2.57 6.81
C LEU A 38 13.89 -3.22 6.56
N PRO A 39 13.43 -4.13 7.44
CA PRO A 39 12.16 -4.80 7.29
C PRO A 39 11.01 -3.77 7.19
N PRO A 40 9.97 -4.03 6.38
CA PRO A 40 8.78 -3.20 6.36
C PRO A 40 8.04 -3.33 7.70
N LEU A 41 7.57 -2.21 8.24
CA LEU A 41 6.66 -2.23 9.38
C LEU A 41 5.32 -2.86 8.95
N GLN A 42 4.81 -3.81 9.73
CA GLN A 42 3.50 -4.40 9.47
C GLN A 42 2.40 -3.45 9.94
N LEU A 43 1.39 -3.27 9.10
CA LEU A 43 0.17 -2.56 9.42
C LEU A 43 -0.99 -3.53 9.30
N SER A 44 -1.93 -3.47 10.23
CA SER A 44 -3.19 -4.21 10.13
C SER A 44 -4.04 -3.79 8.92
N ALA A 45 -3.85 -2.56 8.41
CA ALA A 45 -4.47 -2.07 7.19
C ALA A 45 -3.65 -0.94 6.57
N GLN A 46 -3.47 -0.96 5.25
CA GLN A 46 -2.80 0.13 4.52
C GLN A 46 -3.75 1.30 4.19
N LYS A 47 -5.06 1.04 4.19
CA LYS A 47 -6.13 2.02 4.06
C LYS A 47 -7.11 1.85 5.23
N VAL A 48 -7.31 2.90 6.01
CA VAL A 48 -8.09 2.87 7.25
C VAL A 48 -9.35 3.70 7.13
N SER A 49 -10.50 3.07 7.36
CA SER A 49 -11.83 3.69 7.29
C SER A 49 -12.48 3.93 8.66
N GLU A 50 -11.95 3.34 9.73
CA GLU A 50 -12.59 3.24 11.06
C GLU A 50 -11.96 4.16 12.12
N GLY A 51 -11.08 5.09 11.71
CA GLY A 51 -10.50 6.11 12.60
C GLY A 51 -9.38 5.64 13.55
N PHE A 52 -9.04 4.34 13.55
CA PHE A 52 -7.89 3.78 14.25
C PHE A 52 -7.07 2.84 13.35
N ILE A 53 -5.75 2.85 13.55
CA ILE A 53 -4.80 1.97 12.87
C ILE A 53 -4.00 1.18 13.90
N THR A 54 -3.78 -0.10 13.59
CA THR A 54 -2.94 -0.99 14.40
C THR A 54 -1.61 -1.18 13.68
N LEU A 55 -0.52 -0.79 14.33
CA LEU A 55 0.84 -1.08 13.91
C LEU A 55 1.35 -2.29 14.71
N SER A 56 1.94 -3.26 14.03
CA SER A 56 2.54 -4.44 14.65
C SER A 56 3.95 -4.69 14.10
N TRP A 57 4.78 -5.32 14.90
CA TRP A 57 6.13 -5.73 14.51
C TRP A 57 6.49 -7.04 15.18
N ASN A 58 7.36 -7.81 14.53
CA ASN A 58 7.93 -9.00 15.14
C ASN A 58 8.72 -8.60 16.40
N GLU A 59 8.71 -9.45 17.42
CA GLU A 59 9.54 -9.25 18.61
C GLU A 59 11.02 -9.20 18.20
N LEU A 60 11.70 -8.11 18.56
CA LEU A 60 13.07 -7.80 18.14
C LEU A 60 14.12 -8.49 19.02
N GLY A 61 13.80 -9.71 19.50
CA GLY A 61 14.54 -10.39 20.56
C GLY A 61 14.21 -9.80 21.93
N GLU A 62 15.23 -9.31 22.64
CA GLU A 62 15.09 -8.70 23.97
C GLU A 62 14.06 -7.56 24.00
N PRO A 63 13.29 -7.39 25.10
CA PRO A 63 12.28 -6.35 25.27
C PRO A 63 12.91 -4.95 25.40
N GLN A 64 13.38 -4.43 24.28
CA GLN A 64 13.96 -3.09 24.14
C GLN A 64 12.84 -2.04 24.03
N PRO A 65 13.07 -0.81 24.51
CA PRO A 65 12.12 0.28 24.31
C PRO A 65 12.18 0.72 22.84
N VAL A 66 11.02 0.69 22.18
CA VAL A 66 10.86 1.07 20.78
C VAL A 66 10.04 2.35 20.70
N THR A 67 10.46 3.27 19.84
CA THR A 67 9.75 4.52 19.59
C THR A 67 9.05 4.43 18.24
N VAL A 68 7.72 4.56 18.25
CA VAL A 68 6.87 4.62 17.07
C VAL A 68 6.73 6.08 16.67
N GLN A 69 7.24 6.46 15.49
CA GLN A 69 7.07 7.79 14.92
C GLN A 69 6.11 7.73 13.72
N VAL A 70 5.19 8.70 13.67
CA VAL A 70 4.28 8.92 12.56
C VAL A 70 4.48 10.32 12.01
N SER A 71 4.62 10.44 10.70
CA SER A 71 4.89 11.68 9.97
C SER A 71 4.05 11.82 8.71
N THR A 72 3.93 13.04 8.19
CA THR A 72 3.34 13.30 6.86
C THR A 72 4.33 13.07 5.71
N ASP A 73 5.62 12.95 6.01
CA ASP A 73 6.69 12.73 5.04
C ASP A 73 7.48 11.42 5.32
N PRO A 74 8.12 10.81 4.30
CA PRO A 74 8.85 9.55 4.46
C PRO A 74 10.19 9.65 5.22
N GLN A 75 10.72 10.86 5.45
CA GLN A 75 11.95 11.08 6.23
C GLN A 75 11.66 11.39 7.71
N ALA A 76 10.38 11.61 8.04
CA ALA A 76 9.86 12.11 9.31
C ALA A 76 10.46 13.44 9.77
N GLN A 77 10.57 14.39 8.83
CA GLN A 77 10.84 15.80 9.13
C GLN A 77 9.61 16.50 9.71
N GLN A 78 8.41 16.10 9.30
CA GLN A 78 7.12 16.59 9.79
C GLN A 78 6.47 15.52 10.67
N LEU A 79 6.89 15.49 11.94
CA LEU A 79 6.41 14.55 12.93
C LEU A 79 5.00 14.94 13.42
N VAL A 80 4.04 14.04 13.20
CA VAL A 80 2.64 14.17 13.67
C VAL A 80 2.50 13.61 15.09
N ARG A 81 3.16 12.47 15.36
CA ARG A 81 3.06 11.78 16.64
C ARG A 81 4.28 10.90 16.90
N SER A 82 4.70 10.82 18.17
CA SER A 82 5.76 9.93 18.64
C SER A 82 5.32 9.28 19.95
N LEU A 83 5.39 7.94 20.02
CA LEU A 83 5.11 7.17 21.24
C LEU A 83 6.32 6.29 21.55
N SER A 84 6.88 6.43 22.76
CA SER A 84 7.87 5.49 23.29
C SER A 84 7.14 4.36 24.01
N LEU A 85 7.41 3.12 23.61
CA LEU A 85 6.79 1.91 24.12
C LEU A 85 7.86 1.02 24.75
N GLN A 86 7.52 0.32 25.83
CA GLN A 86 8.42 -0.59 26.54
C GLN A 86 7.87 -2.01 26.47
N GLY A 87 8.59 -2.92 25.79
CA GLY A 87 8.22 -4.34 25.71
C GLY A 87 6.92 -4.66 24.93
N GLN A 88 6.36 -3.72 24.17
CA GLN A 88 5.17 -3.95 23.34
C GLN A 88 5.59 -4.26 21.89
N SER A 89 4.88 -5.18 21.24
CA SER A 89 5.03 -5.56 19.83
C SER A 89 3.93 -4.99 18.91
N GLN A 90 2.98 -4.24 19.48
CA GLN A 90 1.84 -3.66 18.80
C GLN A 90 1.43 -2.34 19.45
N VAL A 91 0.91 -1.39 18.66
CA VAL A 91 0.25 -0.18 19.18
C VAL A 91 -0.98 0.18 18.36
N HIS A 92 -2.00 0.70 19.03
CA HIS A 92 -3.20 1.27 18.41
C HIS A 92 -3.08 2.80 18.39
N LEU A 93 -3.33 3.37 17.22
CA LEU A 93 -3.16 4.78 16.93
C LEU A 93 -4.46 5.33 16.36
N SER A 94 -5.04 6.35 16.98
CA SER A 94 -6.31 6.97 16.58
C SER A 94 -6.25 8.50 16.59
N GLY A 95 -7.27 9.13 16.00
CA GLY A 95 -7.37 10.60 15.92
C GLY A 95 -6.40 11.22 14.91
N PHE A 96 -6.26 10.60 13.74
CA PHE A 96 -5.58 11.16 12.58
C PHE A 96 -6.63 11.72 11.63
N ASP A 97 -6.36 12.85 10.98
CA ASP A 97 -7.24 13.39 9.96
C ASP A 97 -7.19 12.59 8.64
N ASN A 98 -8.03 12.95 7.68
CA ASN A 98 -7.96 12.39 6.33
C ASN A 98 -6.64 12.76 5.66
N GLY A 99 -5.85 11.76 5.26
CA GLY A 99 -4.55 12.02 4.68
C GLY A 99 -3.65 10.80 4.53
N VAL A 100 -2.46 11.06 3.99
CA VAL A 100 -1.39 10.08 3.82
C VAL A 100 -0.36 10.30 4.92
N TYR A 101 0.00 9.22 5.60
CA TYR A 101 0.97 9.23 6.68
C TYR A 101 2.00 8.12 6.49
N PHE A 102 3.13 8.25 7.18
CA PHE A 102 4.22 7.29 7.20
C PHE A 102 4.50 6.90 8.64
N ALA A 103 4.51 5.60 8.94
CA ALA A 103 4.90 5.07 10.24
C ALA A 103 6.29 4.43 10.15
N ARG A 104 7.15 4.69 11.14
CA ARG A 104 8.45 4.02 11.30
C ARG A 104 8.70 3.68 12.77
N LEU A 105 9.45 2.61 13.01
CA LEU A 105 9.98 2.28 14.33
C LEU A 105 11.44 2.66 14.46
N LEU A 106 11.81 3.12 15.66
CA LEU A 106 13.16 3.43 16.07
C LEU A 106 13.49 2.69 17.37
N ASN A 107 14.75 2.32 17.56
CA ASN A 107 15.23 1.76 18.82
C ASN A 107 15.61 2.88 19.81
N ARG A 108 15.99 2.48 21.03
CA ARG A 108 16.77 3.29 21.96
C ARG A 108 17.96 3.95 21.24
N GLY A 109 17.93 5.28 21.10
CA GLY A 109 18.95 6.05 20.37
C GLY A 109 18.58 6.44 18.93
N ASP A 110 17.29 6.45 18.59
CA ASP A 110 16.74 6.95 17.30
C ASP A 110 17.27 6.23 16.04
N VAL A 111 17.78 5.00 16.20
CA VAL A 111 18.16 4.14 15.08
C VAL A 111 16.91 3.55 14.43
N PRO A 112 16.62 3.79 13.14
CA PRO A 112 15.44 3.24 12.48
C PRO A 112 15.54 1.72 12.34
N LEU A 113 14.57 1.02 12.92
CA LEU A 113 14.46 -0.45 12.90
C LEU A 113 13.66 -0.97 11.70
N THR A 114 12.73 -0.16 11.21
CA THR A 114 11.89 -0.49 10.05
C THR A 114 12.00 0.59 8.99
N ARG A 115 11.70 0.23 7.73
CA ARG A 115 11.42 1.23 6.71
C ARG A 115 10.17 2.02 7.10
N ALA A 116 10.10 3.29 6.70
CA ALA A 116 8.87 4.06 6.79
C ALA A 116 7.80 3.43 5.87
N THR A 117 6.72 2.91 6.44
CA THR A 117 5.62 2.32 5.68
C THR A 117 4.48 3.33 5.55
N ARG A 118 4.02 3.55 4.31
CA ARG A 118 2.93 4.48 3.98
C ARG A 118 1.57 3.84 4.29
N PHE A 119 0.71 4.60 4.96
CA PHE A 119 -0.70 4.28 5.15
C PHE A 119 -1.58 5.50 4.85
N GLU A 120 -2.86 5.25 4.56
CA GLU A 120 -3.81 6.29 4.21
C GLU A 120 -5.06 6.20 5.10
N VAL A 121 -5.44 7.33 5.69
CA VAL A 121 -6.64 7.46 6.52
C VAL A 121 -7.72 8.11 5.67
N GLN A 122 -8.83 7.42 5.49
CA GLN A 122 -10.02 7.92 4.78
C GLN A 122 -11.26 7.66 5.63
N HIS A 123 -11.65 8.62 6.46
CA HIS A 123 -12.94 8.61 7.14
C HIS A 123 -14.04 8.46 6.11
N ARG A 124 -14.91 7.47 6.30
CA ARG A 124 -16.03 7.25 5.39
C ARG A 124 -16.92 8.48 5.39
N ALA A 125 -17.09 9.07 4.22
CA ALA A 125 -17.82 10.33 4.09
C ALA A 125 -19.29 10.12 4.49
N LEU A 126 -19.78 10.96 5.41
CA LEU A 126 -21.17 10.97 5.87
C LEU A 126 -22.24 11.43 4.84
N PRO A 127 -21.96 12.05 3.66
CA PRO A 127 -23.00 12.48 2.72
C PRO A 127 -23.97 11.36 2.30
N ASP A 128 -23.49 10.14 2.06
CA ASP A 128 -24.34 8.99 1.68
C ASP A 128 -25.43 8.72 2.73
N ALA A 129 -25.08 8.82 4.02
CA ALA A 129 -26.01 8.66 5.12
C ALA A 129 -26.98 9.85 5.24
N MET A 130 -26.52 11.08 4.96
CA MET A 130 -27.38 12.26 4.96
C MET A 130 -28.43 12.24 3.83
N VAL A 131 -28.08 11.71 2.64
CA VAL A 131 -29.05 11.54 1.54
C VAL A 131 -30.15 10.55 1.94
N LEU A 132 -29.78 9.39 2.49
CA LEU A 132 -30.75 8.38 2.91
C LEU A 132 -31.65 8.90 4.06
N PHE A 133 -31.07 9.64 5.01
CA PHE A 133 -31.81 10.31 6.08
C PHE A 133 -32.79 11.37 5.53
N ALA A 134 -32.36 12.21 4.59
CA ALA A 134 -33.20 13.24 3.98
C ALA A 134 -34.39 12.65 3.20
N ILE A 135 -34.18 11.53 2.48
CA ILE A 135 -35.25 10.79 1.80
C ILE A 135 -36.26 10.25 2.82
N GLY A 136 -35.78 9.61 3.91
CA GLY A 136 -36.63 9.12 4.99
C GLY A 136 -37.43 10.23 5.68
N ALA A 137 -36.78 11.37 5.96
CA ALA A 137 -37.43 12.55 6.54
C ALA A 137 -38.49 13.14 5.60
N GLY A 138 -38.22 13.21 4.29
CA GLY A 138 -39.19 13.67 3.29
C GLY A 138 -40.44 12.77 3.23
N LEU A 139 -40.24 11.44 3.22
CA LEU A 139 -41.34 10.46 3.30
C LEU A 139 -42.15 10.58 4.59
N PHE A 140 -41.47 10.77 5.74
CA PHE A 140 -42.13 10.98 7.02
C PHE A 140 -42.99 12.25 7.03
N VAL A 141 -42.45 13.39 6.58
CA VAL A 141 -43.20 14.65 6.47
C VAL A 141 -44.38 14.51 5.51
N PHE A 142 -44.20 13.85 4.37
CA PHE A 142 -45.28 13.58 3.41
C PHE A 142 -46.43 12.75 4.02
N LEU A 143 -46.09 11.67 4.74
CA LEU A 143 -47.08 10.87 5.47
C LEU A 143 -47.78 11.68 6.57
N MET A 144 -47.03 12.48 7.32
CA MET A 144 -47.59 13.30 8.40
C MET A 144 -48.53 14.40 7.88
N VAL A 145 -48.19 15.06 6.76
CA VAL A 145 -49.08 16.02 6.09
C VAL A 145 -50.33 15.35 5.54
N THR A 146 -50.19 14.16 4.93
CA THR A 146 -51.33 13.38 4.43
C THR A 146 -52.28 13.00 5.57
N LEU A 147 -51.74 12.47 6.67
CA LEU A 147 -52.50 12.11 7.86
C LEU A 147 -53.19 13.33 8.47
N LEU A 148 -52.45 14.43 8.68
CA LEU A 148 -53.02 15.67 9.22
C LEU A 148 -54.15 16.24 8.36
N ARG A 149 -54.04 16.19 7.02
CA ARG A 149 -55.16 16.60 6.14
C ARG A 149 -56.37 15.67 6.28
N PHE A 150 -56.16 14.36 6.39
CA PHE A 150 -57.25 13.39 6.60
C PHE A 150 -57.92 13.52 7.96
N THR A 151 -57.19 13.84 9.04
CA THR A 151 -57.79 14.04 10.38
C THR A 151 -58.52 15.37 10.55
N ARG A 152 -58.34 16.31 9.62
CA ARG A 152 -58.94 17.66 9.65
C ARG A 152 -60.05 17.87 8.62
N SER A 153 -60.43 16.81 7.91
CA SER A 153 -61.50 16.77 6.92
C SER A 153 -62.63 15.85 7.37
#